data_AF-A0A4S2H1A7-F1
#
_entry.id   AF-A0A4S2H1A7-F1
#
_cell.length_a   1.000
_cell.length_b   1.000
_cell.length_c   1.000
_cell.angle_alpha   90.00
_cell.angle_beta   90.00
_cell.angle_gamma   90.00
#
_symmetry.space_group_name_H-M   'P 1'
#
loop_
_entity.id
_entity.type
_entity.pdbx_description
1 polymer ?
#
loop_
_entity_poly.entity_id
_entity_poly.type
_entity_poly.pdbx_seq_one_letter_code
_entity_poly.pdbx_strand_id
1 'polypeptide(L)'
;MRRLLAPALFAASLAFTAPAHGVQPVDGVPVTLELNEAGHEIVLWTRTNSEGVARIRLRRSGEYTLYLDPGFRGQAEIRLHAGQMDVARPVRVTGDADERVPVVSFSGEEGAVVEIHIER
;
A
#
# COMPACT_ATOMS: atom_id res chain seq x y z
N MET A 1 45.22 -26.82 -36.98
CA MET A 1 44.62 -25.50 -36.69
C MET A 1 43.66 -25.67 -35.52
N ARG A 2 44.01 -25.16 -34.31
CA ARG A 2 43.21 -25.31 -33.08
C ARG A 2 42.19 -24.17 -33.00
N ARG A 3 40.90 -24.49 -32.97
CA ARG A 3 39.83 -23.53 -32.61
C ARG A 3 39.76 -23.43 -31.09
N LEU A 4 40.15 -22.27 -30.55
CA LEU A 4 39.90 -21.87 -29.17
C LEU A 4 38.42 -21.48 -29.05
N LEU A 5 37.65 -22.24 -28.29
CA LEU A 5 36.30 -21.84 -27.83
C LEU A 5 36.48 -21.02 -26.56
N ALA A 6 36.19 -19.72 -26.63
CA ALA A 6 36.11 -18.86 -25.45
C ALA A 6 34.78 -19.13 -24.73
N PRO A 7 34.76 -19.20 -23.38
CA PRO A 7 33.52 -19.37 -22.63
C PRO A 7 32.72 -18.06 -22.67
N ALA A 8 31.46 -18.17 -23.10
CA ALA A 8 30.49 -17.09 -23.04
C ALA A 8 30.22 -16.76 -21.56
N LEU A 9 30.72 -15.61 -21.09
CA LEU A 9 30.33 -15.04 -19.82
C LEU A 9 28.88 -14.56 -19.92
N PHE A 10 27.96 -15.33 -19.34
CA PHE A 10 26.60 -14.89 -19.06
C PHE A 10 26.66 -13.80 -17.98
N ALA A 11 26.71 -12.54 -18.41
CA ALA A 11 26.37 -11.42 -17.55
C ALA A 11 24.84 -11.43 -17.36
N ALA A 12 24.37 -12.11 -16.31
CA ALA A 12 23.00 -11.96 -15.84
C ALA A 12 22.89 -10.56 -15.21
N SER A 13 22.62 -9.55 -16.02
CA SER A 13 22.14 -8.26 -15.56
C SER A 13 20.79 -8.50 -14.87
N LEU A 14 20.81 -8.58 -13.54
CA LEU A 14 19.62 -8.36 -12.72
C LEU A 14 19.20 -6.91 -12.96
N ALA A 15 18.44 -6.68 -14.03
CA ALA A 15 17.74 -5.45 -14.23
C ALA A 15 16.72 -5.35 -13.11
N PHE A 16 17.05 -4.52 -12.12
CA PHE A 16 16.13 -3.96 -11.16
C PHE A 16 14.93 -3.45 -11.97
N THR A 17 13.79 -4.12 -11.91
CA THR A 17 12.58 -3.66 -12.59
C THR A 17 12.23 -2.31 -12.00
N ALA A 18 12.52 -1.24 -12.76
CA ALA A 18 12.03 0.09 -12.49
C ALA A 18 10.50 0.01 -12.28
N PRO A 19 9.93 0.82 -11.37
CA PRO A 19 8.48 0.93 -11.26
C PRO A 19 7.91 1.24 -12.64
N ALA A 20 6.78 0.62 -12.97
CA ALA A 20 6.13 0.77 -14.26
C ALA A 20 6.09 2.25 -14.65
N HIS A 21 6.65 2.59 -15.82
CA HIS A 21 6.68 3.96 -16.32
C HIS A 21 5.28 4.59 -16.26
N GLY A 22 5.10 5.62 -15.43
CA GLY A 22 3.83 6.37 -15.32
C GLY A 22 3.19 6.42 -13.94
N VAL A 23 3.90 5.96 -12.90
CA VAL A 23 3.39 5.94 -11.53
C VAL A 23 4.32 6.75 -10.63
N GLN A 24 3.85 7.89 -10.12
CA GLN A 24 4.63 8.77 -9.23
C GLN A 24 4.14 8.63 -7.77
N PRO A 25 5.00 8.25 -6.81
CA PRO A 25 4.61 8.18 -5.41
C PRO A 25 4.24 9.57 -4.88
N VAL A 26 3.23 9.62 -3.99
CA VAL A 26 2.76 10.87 -3.38
C VAL A 26 3.13 10.91 -1.90
N ASP A 27 4.04 11.81 -1.55
CA ASP A 27 4.52 12.02 -0.18
C ASP A 27 3.53 12.86 0.65
N GLY A 28 3.48 12.60 1.96
CA GLY A 28 2.77 13.42 2.94
C GLY A 28 1.24 13.31 2.92
N VAL A 29 0.65 12.36 2.19
CA VAL A 29 -0.81 12.15 2.13
C VAL A 29 -1.30 11.65 3.48
N PRO A 30 -2.23 12.35 4.15
CA PRO A 30 -2.86 11.87 5.37
C PRO A 30 -3.71 10.63 5.11
N VAL A 31 -3.53 9.64 5.99
CA VAL A 31 -4.19 8.34 5.93
C VAL A 31 -4.83 8.09 7.29
N THR A 32 -6.13 7.78 7.27
CA THR A 32 -6.90 7.49 8.47
C THR A 32 -7.47 6.08 8.38
N LEU A 33 -7.29 5.30 9.44
CA LEU A 33 -7.94 4.01 9.65
C LEU A 33 -8.86 4.11 10.87
N GLU A 34 -10.15 3.85 10.68
CA GLU A 34 -11.13 3.77 11.74
C GLU A 34 -11.43 2.31 12.05
N LEU A 35 -11.27 1.89 13.31
CA LEU A 35 -11.79 0.62 13.79
C LEU A 35 -13.23 0.81 14.27
N ASN A 36 -14.15 0.08 13.65
CA ASN A 36 -15.56 0.08 14.03
C ASN A 36 -15.84 -1.00 15.09
N GLU A 37 -15.69 -0.65 16.38
CA GLU A 37 -15.93 -1.58 17.50
C GLU A 37 -17.13 -1.11 18.34
N ALA A 38 -18.31 -1.73 18.16
CA ALA A 38 -19.47 -1.66 19.07
C ALA A 38 -19.71 -0.32 19.82
N GLY A 39 -19.70 0.82 19.11
CA GLY A 39 -19.97 2.15 19.67
C GLY A 39 -18.73 2.95 20.09
N HIS A 40 -17.53 2.42 19.87
CA HIS A 40 -16.26 3.11 20.05
C HIS A 40 -15.51 3.19 18.71
N GLU A 41 -15.22 4.40 18.29
CA GLU A 41 -14.41 4.68 17.11
C GLU A 41 -12.95 4.85 17.57
N ILE A 42 -12.07 3.96 17.12
CA ILE A 42 -10.63 4.13 17.31
C ILE A 42 -10.04 4.60 15.99
N VAL A 43 -9.58 5.86 16.00
CA VAL A 43 -8.97 6.50 14.84
C VAL A 43 -7.44 6.36 14.91
N LEU A 44 -6.87 5.67 13.94
CA LEU A 44 -5.44 5.59 13.70
C LEU A 44 -5.09 6.50 12.51
N TRP A 45 -4.13 7.38 12.66
CA TRP A 45 -3.72 8.27 11.59
C TRP A 45 -2.21 8.19 11.33
N THR A 46 -1.82 8.34 10.07
CA THR A 46 -0.43 8.46 9.65
C THR A 46 -0.34 9.29 8.37
N ARG A 47 0.87 9.42 7.81
CA ARG A 47 1.08 10.01 6.49
C ARG A 47 1.96 9.10 5.64
N THR A 48 1.80 9.17 4.32
CA THR A 48 2.74 8.53 3.40
C THR A 48 4.13 9.17 3.51
N ASN A 49 5.16 8.37 3.29
CA ASN A 49 6.55 8.82 3.20
C ASN A 49 6.93 9.22 1.76
N SER A 50 8.22 9.53 1.54
CA SER A 50 8.76 9.88 0.22
C SER A 50 8.63 8.79 -0.86
N GLU A 51 8.33 7.55 -0.47
CA GLU A 51 8.07 6.42 -1.36
C GLU A 51 6.57 6.26 -1.64
N GLY A 52 5.71 7.14 -1.12
CA GLY A 52 4.26 7.05 -1.24
C GLY A 52 3.65 6.01 -0.29
N VAL A 53 4.39 5.55 0.72
CA VAL A 53 4.00 4.43 1.58
C VAL A 53 3.60 4.90 2.98
N ALA A 54 2.42 4.51 3.42
CA ALA A 54 1.95 4.61 4.80
C ALA A 54 1.89 3.22 5.44
N ARG A 55 2.49 3.06 6.63
CA ARG A 55 2.48 1.81 7.40
C ARG A 55 1.78 2.00 8.74
N ILE A 56 0.79 1.18 9.02
CA ILE A 56 0.05 1.21 10.29
C ILE A 56 0.04 -0.20 10.89
N ARG A 57 0.50 -0.31 12.14
CA ARG A 57 0.39 -1.56 12.90
C ARG A 57 -0.94 -1.58 13.65
N LEU A 58 -1.77 -2.58 13.36
CA LEU A 58 -3.04 -2.79 14.03
C LEU A 58 -2.79 -3.22 15.47
N ARG A 59 -3.50 -2.57 16.40
CA ARG A 59 -3.38 -2.82 17.85
C ARG A 59 -4.49 -3.69 18.40
N ARG A 60 -5.47 -4.04 17.57
CA ARG A 60 -6.64 -4.85 17.89
C ARG A 60 -7.07 -5.60 16.62
N SER A 61 -7.83 -6.67 16.79
CA SER A 61 -8.53 -7.31 15.68
C SER A 61 -9.90 -6.66 15.47
N GLY A 62 -10.39 -6.58 14.23
CA GLY A 62 -11.74 -6.09 13.94
C GLY A 62 -11.89 -5.50 12.53
N GLU A 63 -13.03 -4.88 12.27
CA GLU A 63 -13.33 -4.26 10.98
C GLU A 63 -12.78 -2.83 10.93
N TYR A 64 -11.88 -2.60 9.99
CA TYR A 64 -11.25 -1.31 9.73
C TYR A 64 -11.82 -0.67 8.48
N THR A 65 -11.93 0.66 8.49
CA THR A 65 -12.29 1.46 7.32
C THR A 65 -11.19 2.47 7.05
N LEU A 66 -10.71 2.52 5.81
CA LEU A 66 -9.67 3.44 5.37
C LEU A 66 -10.29 4.68 4.74
N TYR A 67 -9.73 5.83 5.09
CA TYR A 67 -10.03 7.12 4.48
C TYR A 67 -8.72 7.82 4.08
N LEU A 68 -8.80 8.60 3.01
CA LEU A 68 -7.71 9.46 2.54
C LEU A 68 -8.17 10.92 2.57
N ASP A 69 -7.23 11.84 2.66
CA ASP A 69 -7.48 13.27 2.73
C ASP A 69 -8.29 13.80 1.51
N PRO A 70 -9.23 14.75 1.73
CA PRO A 70 -10.06 15.38 0.67
C PRO A 70 -9.29 16.10 -0.44
N GLY A 71 -7.99 16.38 -0.26
CA GLY A 71 -7.13 16.95 -1.28
C GLY A 71 -6.47 15.94 -2.22
N PHE A 72 -6.59 14.63 -1.95
CA PHE A 72 -5.93 13.61 -2.75
C PHE A 72 -6.64 13.35 -4.08
N ARG A 73 -5.90 13.53 -5.19
CA ARG A 73 -6.32 13.14 -6.54
C ARG A 73 -5.32 12.15 -7.11
N GLY A 74 -5.70 10.87 -7.19
CA GLY A 74 -4.79 9.86 -7.69
C GLY A 74 -5.29 8.44 -7.51
N GLN A 75 -4.34 7.52 -7.40
CA GLN A 75 -4.58 6.11 -7.20
C GLN A 75 -3.98 5.63 -5.89
N ALA A 76 -4.77 4.91 -5.10
CA ALA A 76 -4.26 4.21 -3.92
C ALA A 76 -4.29 2.70 -4.17
N GLU A 77 -3.19 2.01 -3.93
CA GLU A 77 -3.09 0.56 -3.85
C GLU A 77 -2.87 0.15 -2.39
N ILE A 78 -3.72 -0.75 -1.89
CA ILE A 78 -3.70 -1.14 -0.49
C ILE A 78 -3.21 -2.57 -0.37
N ARG A 79 -2.15 -2.78 0.40
CA ARG A 79 -1.53 -4.08 0.64
C ARG A 79 -1.48 -4.37 2.15
N LEU A 80 -1.93 -5.55 2.54
CA LEU A 80 -1.94 -5.94 3.95
C LEU A 80 -0.92 -7.03 4.17
N HIS A 81 -0.05 -6.81 5.16
CA HIS A 81 1.10 -7.65 5.46
C HIS A 81 0.99 -8.15 6.90
N ALA A 82 0.26 -9.25 7.12
CA ALA A 82 0.41 -10.15 8.28
C ALA A 82 -0.61 -11.30 8.27
N GLY A 83 -0.26 -12.35 9.03
CA GLY A 83 -1.20 -13.22 9.73
C GLY A 83 -2.07 -14.06 8.81
N GLN A 84 -3.23 -13.54 8.46
CA GLN A 84 -4.16 -14.08 7.48
C GLN A 84 -5.18 -12.98 7.24
N MET A 85 -5.18 -12.41 6.04
CA MET A 85 -6.18 -11.42 5.68
C MET A 85 -6.50 -11.49 4.20
N ASP A 86 -7.73 -11.90 3.90
CA ASP A 86 -8.35 -11.81 2.58
C ASP A 86 -8.66 -10.34 2.26
N VAL A 87 -7.64 -9.56 1.87
CA VAL A 87 -7.91 -8.44 0.97
C VAL A 87 -8.05 -9.09 -0.39
N ALA A 88 -9.28 -9.43 -0.76
CA ALA A 88 -9.58 -10.34 -1.87
C ALA A 88 -8.79 -10.02 -3.15
N ARG A 89 -8.44 -8.74 -3.38
CA ARG A 89 -7.44 -8.21 -4.33
C ARG A 89 -6.93 -6.85 -3.86
N PRO A 90 -5.72 -6.40 -4.24
CA PRO A 90 -5.33 -5.00 -4.07
C PRO A 90 -6.43 -4.09 -4.62
N VAL A 91 -6.95 -3.20 -3.78
CA VAL A 91 -7.99 -2.24 -4.17
C VAL A 91 -7.30 -1.04 -4.80
N ARG A 92 -7.70 -0.71 -6.03
CA ARG A 92 -7.27 0.52 -6.72
C ARG A 92 -8.40 1.52 -6.65
N VAL A 93 -8.22 2.59 -5.89
CA VAL A 93 -9.19 3.70 -5.85
C VAL A 93 -8.73 4.79 -6.79
N THR A 94 -9.48 5.08 -7.85
CA THR A 94 -9.18 6.15 -8.83
C THR A 94 -10.13 7.32 -8.60
N GLY A 95 -9.62 8.51 -8.25
CA GLY A 95 -10.45 9.73 -8.16
C GLY A 95 -10.06 10.70 -7.06
N ASP A 96 -10.99 11.60 -6.75
CA ASP A 96 -10.94 12.46 -5.58
C ASP A 96 -11.33 11.59 -4.37
N ALA A 97 -10.37 11.31 -3.48
CA ALA A 97 -10.68 10.67 -2.21
C ALA A 97 -11.14 11.76 -1.23
N ASP A 98 -12.07 11.42 -0.33
CA ASP A 98 -12.63 12.32 0.68
C ASP A 98 -12.57 11.59 2.02
N GLU A 99 -12.22 12.30 3.10
CA GLU A 99 -12.21 11.75 4.46
C GLU A 99 -13.60 11.24 4.91
N ARG A 100 -14.66 11.64 4.22
CA ARG A 100 -16.05 11.19 4.44
C ARG A 100 -16.46 10.01 3.57
N VAL A 101 -15.66 9.65 2.56
CA VAL A 101 -15.95 8.55 1.65
C VAL A 101 -14.94 7.43 1.92
N PRO A 102 -15.40 6.29 2.45
CA PRO A 102 -14.50 5.19 2.75
C PRO A 102 -13.89 4.64 1.45
N VAL A 103 -12.57 4.51 1.46
CA VAL A 103 -11.77 3.98 0.34
C VAL A 103 -11.94 2.47 0.27
N VAL A 104 -11.87 1.81 1.43
CA VAL A 104 -12.08 0.36 1.58
C VAL A 104 -12.39 0.03 3.04
N SER A 105 -13.12 -1.06 3.27
CA SER A 105 -13.22 -1.69 4.58
C SER A 105 -12.61 -3.11 4.55
N PHE A 106 -11.97 -3.52 5.64
CA PHE A 106 -11.29 -4.82 5.73
C PHE A 106 -11.18 -5.33 7.18
N SER A 107 -11.09 -6.66 7.36
CA SER A 107 -11.02 -7.33 8.67
C SER A 107 -9.58 -7.53 9.17
N GLY A 108 -9.06 -6.65 10.02
CA GLY A 108 -7.71 -6.71 10.58
C GLY A 108 -7.52 -7.69 11.75
N GLU A 109 -6.33 -8.26 11.88
CA GLU A 109 -5.88 -8.96 13.09
C GLU A 109 -4.92 -8.09 13.94
N GLU A 110 -4.97 -8.24 15.26
CA GLU A 110 -4.02 -7.59 16.16
C GLU A 110 -2.57 -7.96 15.78
N GLY A 111 -1.71 -6.94 15.71
CA GLY A 111 -0.31 -7.09 15.34
C GLY A 111 -0.05 -7.03 13.84
N ALA A 112 -1.09 -7.09 13.00
CA ALA A 112 -0.97 -6.97 11.56
C ALA A 112 -0.41 -5.60 11.13
N VAL A 113 0.27 -5.57 9.98
CA VAL A 113 0.76 -4.33 9.38
C VAL A 113 0.01 -4.05 8.10
N VAL A 114 -0.66 -2.92 8.05
CA VAL A 114 -1.31 -2.40 6.85
C VAL A 114 -0.32 -1.49 6.14
N GLU A 115 -0.05 -1.76 4.86
CA GLU A 115 0.83 -0.98 4.01
C GLU A 115 0.02 -0.37 2.85
N ILE A 116 -0.09 0.95 2.83
CA ILE A 116 -0.88 1.68 1.85
C ILE A 116 0.09 2.40 0.93
N HIS A 117 0.03 2.08 -0.35
CA HIS A 117 0.82 2.69 -1.42
C HIS A 117 -0.06 3.71 -2.12
N ILE A 118 0.42 4.94 -2.24
CA ILE A 118 -0.31 6.03 -2.87
C ILE A 118 0.55 6.62 -3.99
N GLU A 119 -0.05 6.64 -5.17
CA GLU A 119 0.61 6.96 -6.42
C GLU A 119 -0.30 7.79 -7.35
N ARG A 120 0.29 8.51 -8.30
CA ARG A 120 -0.40 9.36 -9.29
C ARG A 120 0.14 9.19 -10.68
#